data_AF-A0AAV7CD82-F1
#
_entry.id   AF-A0AAV7CD82-F1
#
_cell.length_a   1.000
_cell.length_b   1.000
_cell.length_c   1.000
_cell.angle_alpha   90.00
_cell.angle_beta   90.00
_cell.angle_gamma   90.00
#
_symmetry.space_group_name_H-M   'P 1'
#
loop_
_entity.id
_entity.type
_entity.pdbx_description
1 polymer ?
#
loop_
_entity_poly.entity_id
_entity_poly.type
_entity_poly.pdbx_seq_one_letter_code
_entity_poly.pdbx_strand_id
1 'polypeptide(L)'
;MPALGVANNVSLVIALGVVTRLPHGPEPQRGSAPSSFGGPADDVSWLEVLGFLGKLLGAVAALKAAEYLLRALCVAMAWKSGGASHSELVGNLRKNGIIKSDRVYEVMLATDRRHYAKCNPYMDSPQSIGYQATISAPHMHAYALELLHDQLHDGAKALDVGSGSGILTACFSRMVGAKGRVVGIDHIKELVDDSVNNVKKDDPLLLSSGRVNLLVGDGRMGHPEEAPYDAIHVGAAAPVVPQAG
;
A
#
# COMPACT_ATOMS: atom_id res chain seq x y z
N MET A 1 22.29 -30.87 -24.19
CA MET A 1 21.67 -29.60 -24.60
C MET A 1 20.78 -29.13 -23.47
N PRO A 2 21.05 -27.97 -22.82
CA PRO A 2 20.18 -27.46 -21.78
C PRO A 2 19.22 -26.40 -22.34
N ALA A 3 17.96 -26.43 -21.90
CA ALA A 3 17.02 -25.31 -21.94
C ALA A 3 16.09 -25.50 -20.73
N LEU A 4 16.36 -24.77 -19.64
CA LEU A 4 15.68 -23.51 -19.27
C LEU A 4 14.32 -23.77 -18.61
N GLY A 5 14.38 -24.00 -17.29
CA GLY A 5 13.24 -23.86 -16.39
C GLY A 5 13.04 -22.38 -16.06
N VAL A 6 11.80 -21.93 -16.18
CA VAL A 6 11.37 -20.59 -15.75
C VAL A 6 10.54 -20.78 -14.48
N ALA A 7 11.17 -20.58 -13.33
CA ALA A 7 10.46 -20.37 -12.07
C ALA A 7 10.29 -18.85 -11.90
N ASN A 8 9.11 -18.33 -12.22
CA ASN A 8 8.74 -16.94 -12.00
C ASN A 8 8.31 -16.76 -10.54
N ASN A 9 9.25 -16.49 -9.63
CA ASN A 9 8.91 -15.93 -8.31
C ASN A 9 8.96 -14.41 -8.42
N VAL A 10 7.81 -13.77 -8.60
CA VAL A 10 7.68 -12.31 -8.58
C VAL A 10 7.02 -11.94 -7.25
N SER A 11 7.81 -11.66 -6.22
CA SER A 11 7.30 -11.06 -4.99
C SER A 11 6.86 -9.63 -5.30
N LEU A 12 5.56 -9.36 -5.26
CA LEU A 12 5.01 -8.02 -5.46
C LEU A 12 5.28 -7.19 -4.21
N VAL A 13 6.04 -6.09 -4.34
CA VAL A 13 6.28 -5.13 -3.25
C VAL A 13 5.34 -3.93 -3.42
N ILE A 14 4.48 -3.69 -2.44
CA ILE A 14 3.55 -2.55 -2.46
C ILE A 14 3.93 -1.55 -1.37
N ALA A 15 4.32 -0.34 -1.77
CA ALA A 15 4.51 0.79 -0.87
C ALA A 15 3.27 1.71 -0.92
N LEU A 16 2.43 1.67 0.12
CA LEU A 16 1.27 2.56 0.28
C LEU A 16 1.56 3.60 1.37
N GLY A 17 2.59 4.41 1.17
CA GLY A 17 2.95 5.50 2.08
C GLY A 17 2.21 6.81 1.75
N VAL A 18 1.44 7.35 2.69
CA VAL A 18 1.00 8.76 2.67
C VAL A 18 2.10 9.62 3.27
N VAL A 19 2.77 10.43 2.44
CA VAL A 19 3.62 11.53 2.90
C VAL A 19 3.03 12.83 2.37
N THR A 20 2.40 13.62 3.25
CA THR A 20 2.14 15.03 2.97
C THR A 20 3.42 15.81 3.22
N ARG A 21 4.27 15.95 2.19
CA ARG A 21 5.27 17.03 2.12
C ARG A 21 4.80 18.05 1.09
N LEU A 22 4.60 19.29 1.54
CA LEU A 22 4.36 20.45 0.67
C LEU A 22 5.58 20.64 -0.27
N PRO A 23 5.39 20.91 -1.56
CA PRO A 23 6.50 21.19 -2.45
C PRO A 23 7.06 22.59 -2.21
N HIS A 24 8.33 22.68 -1.80
CA HIS A 24 9.16 23.85 -2.08
C HIS A 24 9.51 23.81 -3.57
N GLY A 25 9.08 24.82 -4.33
CA GLY A 25 9.45 24.99 -5.73
C GLY A 25 10.92 25.41 -5.88
N PRO A 26 11.62 24.96 -6.93
CA PRO A 26 12.95 25.49 -7.25
C PRO A 26 12.83 26.84 -7.97
N GLU A 27 13.70 27.77 -7.59
CA GLU A 27 13.90 29.09 -8.20
C GLU A 27 14.65 28.96 -9.54
N PRO A 28 14.29 29.70 -10.61
CA PRO A 28 14.87 29.49 -11.93
C PRO A 28 16.21 30.24 -12.09
N GLN A 29 17.26 29.50 -12.47
CA GLN A 29 18.51 30.08 -12.95
C GLN A 29 18.37 30.58 -14.41
N ARG A 30 18.86 31.80 -14.67
CA ARG A 30 18.96 32.39 -16.02
C ARG A 30 20.14 31.77 -16.78
N GLY A 31 19.87 31.13 -17.90
CA GLY A 31 20.86 30.70 -18.89
C GLY A 31 20.61 31.39 -20.24
N SER A 32 21.68 31.86 -20.85
CA SER A 32 21.77 32.64 -22.10
C SER A 32 21.40 31.86 -23.36
N ALA A 33 20.84 32.57 -24.35
CA ALA A 33 20.44 32.06 -25.67
C ALA A 33 21.63 31.65 -26.57
N PRO A 34 21.46 30.67 -27.49
CA PRO A 34 22.34 30.51 -28.63
C PRO A 34 21.67 30.93 -29.96
N SER A 35 22.54 31.32 -30.89
CA SER A 35 22.30 31.88 -32.21
C SER A 35 21.86 30.88 -33.28
N SER A 36 21.07 31.41 -34.21
CA SER A 36 20.66 30.95 -35.56
C SER A 36 21.41 29.81 -36.26
N PHE A 37 20.64 28.89 -36.85
CA PHE A 37 20.98 28.18 -38.09
C PHE A 37 19.72 28.02 -38.95
N GLY A 38 19.82 28.32 -40.25
CA GLY A 38 18.74 28.22 -41.25
C GLY A 38 18.97 27.12 -42.28
N GLY A 39 17.87 26.59 -42.83
CA GLY A 39 17.81 25.67 -43.96
C GLY A 39 16.35 25.20 -44.18
N PRO A 40 15.86 25.04 -45.43
CA PRO A 40 14.43 25.03 -45.75
C PRO A 40 13.84 23.62 -45.67
N ALA A 41 12.64 23.50 -45.10
CA ALA A 41 11.84 22.28 -45.09
C ALA A 41 10.45 22.60 -45.65
N ASP A 42 10.00 21.68 -46.50
CA ASP A 42 8.71 21.59 -47.17
C ASP A 42 7.54 22.12 -46.32
N ASP A 43 6.64 22.87 -46.95
CA ASP A 43 5.48 23.53 -46.36
C ASP A 43 4.42 22.52 -45.87
N VAL A 44 4.77 21.74 -44.84
CA VAL A 44 3.79 21.27 -43.88
C VAL A 44 3.39 22.53 -43.12
N SER A 45 2.17 23.00 -43.36
CA SER A 45 1.63 24.17 -42.67
C SER A 45 1.85 23.99 -41.18
N TRP A 46 2.70 24.84 -40.61
CA TRP A 46 3.01 24.83 -39.18
C TRP A 46 1.73 24.88 -38.33
N LEU A 47 0.65 25.45 -38.88
CA LEU A 47 -0.67 25.47 -38.26
C LEU A 47 -1.28 24.07 -38.10
N GLU A 48 -1.03 23.13 -39.02
CA GLU A 48 -1.52 21.74 -38.90
C GLU A 48 -0.73 20.95 -37.86
N VAL A 49 0.60 21.10 -37.84
CA VAL A 49 1.48 20.47 -36.83
C VAL A 49 1.14 21.01 -35.44
N LEU A 50 0.98 22.33 -35.31
CA LEU A 50 0.54 22.98 -34.06
C LEU A 50 -0.87 22.54 -33.65
N GLY A 51 -1.77 22.35 -34.62
CA GLY A 51 -3.11 21.84 -34.38
C GLY A 51 -3.11 20.39 -33.85
N PHE A 52 -2.27 19.52 -34.40
CA PHE A 52 -2.13 18.14 -33.93
C PHE A 52 -1.48 18.08 -32.54
N LEU A 53 -0.41 18.85 -32.31
CA LEU A 53 0.24 18.97 -31.01
C LEU A 53 -0.71 19.53 -29.95
N GLY A 54 -1.51 20.53 -30.30
CA GLY A 54 -2.53 21.11 -29.40
C GLY A 54 -3.61 20.11 -29.01
N LYS A 55 -4.10 19.29 -29.96
CA LYS A 55 -5.05 18.21 -29.69
C LYS A 55 -4.45 17.10 -28.81
N LEU A 56 -3.18 16.73 -29.06
CA LEU A 56 -2.46 15.73 -28.25
C LEU A 56 -2.24 16.22 -26.81
N LEU A 57 -1.79 17.47 -26.65
CA LEU A 57 -1.65 18.12 -25.35
C LEU A 57 -2.98 18.20 -24.60
N GLY A 58 -4.06 18.54 -25.30
CA GLY A 58 -5.42 18.55 -24.74
C GLY A 58 -5.88 17.17 -24.26
N ALA A 59 -5.61 16.11 -25.03
CA ALA A 59 -5.97 14.75 -24.66
C ALA A 59 -5.19 14.25 -23.42
N VAL A 60 -3.88 14.53 -23.34
CA VAL A 60 -3.05 14.17 -22.18
C VAL A 60 -3.48 14.96 -20.94
N ALA A 61 -3.80 16.25 -21.08
CA ALA A 61 -4.32 17.06 -19.98
C ALA A 61 -5.68 16.55 -19.49
N ALA A 62 -6.58 16.17 -20.40
CA ALA A 62 -7.88 15.59 -20.07
C ALA A 62 -7.74 14.24 -19.35
N LEU A 63 -6.81 13.38 -19.78
CA LEU A 63 -6.55 12.09 -19.13
C LEU A 63 -6.00 12.27 -17.71
N LYS A 64 -5.05 13.20 -17.53
CA LYS A 64 -4.52 13.55 -16.19
C LYS A 64 -5.59 14.17 -15.29
N ALA A 65 -6.46 15.02 -15.84
CA ALA A 65 -7.58 15.59 -15.10
C ALA A 65 -8.60 14.51 -14.70
N ALA A 66 -8.90 13.57 -15.61
CA ALA A 66 -9.77 12.43 -15.31
C ALA A 66 -9.15 11.51 -14.25
N GLU A 67 -7.86 11.21 -14.33
CA GLU A 67 -7.14 10.46 -13.31
C GLU A 67 -7.14 11.18 -11.96
N TYR A 68 -6.91 12.51 -11.97
CA TYR A 68 -6.96 13.33 -10.77
C TYR A 68 -8.37 13.36 -10.15
N LEU A 69 -9.41 13.53 -10.96
CA LEU A 69 -10.81 13.50 -10.51
C LEU A 69 -11.19 12.10 -9.99
N LEU A 70 -10.74 11.03 -10.64
CA LEU A 70 -10.96 9.66 -10.19
C LEU A 70 -10.27 9.41 -8.85
N ARG A 71 -9.01 9.85 -8.70
CA ARG A 71 -8.27 9.78 -7.42
C ARG A 71 -8.94 10.63 -6.34
N ALA A 72 -9.36 11.85 -6.66
CA ALA A 72 -10.03 12.74 -5.72
C ALA A 72 -11.40 12.19 -5.29
N LEU A 73 -12.16 11.59 -6.21
CA LEU A 73 -13.40 10.89 -5.90
C LEU A 73 -13.15 9.65 -5.04
N CYS A 74 -12.13 8.85 -5.34
CA CYS A 74 -11.72 7.71 -4.49
C CYS A 74 -11.36 8.16 -3.08
N VAL A 75 -10.64 9.28 -2.92
CA VAL A 75 -10.29 9.85 -1.61
C VAL A 75 -11.51 10.42 -0.88
N ALA A 76 -12.42 11.11 -1.59
CA ALA A 76 -13.64 11.65 -1.02
C ALA A 76 -14.63 10.56 -0.57
N MET A 77 -14.70 9.44 -1.29
CA MET A 77 -15.51 8.28 -0.94
C MET A 77 -14.90 7.49 0.23
N ALA A 78 -13.57 7.44 0.33
CA ALA A 78 -12.86 6.80 1.42
C ALA A 78 -13.16 7.45 2.78
N TRP A 79 -13.39 8.76 2.87
CA TRP A 79 -13.74 9.37 4.16
C TRP A 79 -15.14 9.02 4.69
N LYS A 80 -15.99 8.37 3.88
CA LYS A 80 -17.40 8.05 4.20
C LYS A 80 -17.65 6.61 4.67
N SER A 81 -16.65 5.73 4.71
CA SER A 81 -16.90 4.31 5.01
C SER A 81 -16.87 3.98 6.52
N GLY A 82 -16.77 4.96 7.41
CA GLY A 82 -16.80 4.72 8.85
C GLY A 82 -18.09 4.05 9.33
N GLY A 83 -18.10 3.52 10.56
CA GLY A 83 -19.28 2.90 11.17
C GLY A 83 -19.30 3.01 12.70
N ALA A 84 -20.43 2.70 13.32
CA ALA A 84 -20.57 2.60 14.78
C ALA A 84 -20.02 1.27 15.34
N SER A 85 -19.88 0.25 14.49
CA SER A 85 -19.26 -1.03 14.80
C SER A 85 -18.22 -1.43 13.75
N HIS A 86 -17.39 -2.43 14.08
CA HIS A 86 -16.45 -3.02 13.13
C HIS A 86 -17.18 -3.62 11.91
N SER A 87 -18.29 -4.32 12.14
CA SER A 87 -19.10 -4.90 11.06
C SER A 87 -19.70 -3.84 10.12
N GLU A 88 -20.15 -2.71 10.67
CA GLU A 88 -20.68 -1.60 9.87
C GLU A 88 -19.57 -0.94 9.04
N LEU A 89 -18.38 -0.71 9.63
CA LEU A 89 -17.21 -0.21 8.89
C LEU A 89 -16.88 -1.13 7.70
N VAL A 90 -16.71 -2.43 7.93
CA VAL A 90 -16.34 -3.37 6.87
C VAL A 90 -17.46 -3.52 5.83
N GLY A 91 -18.72 -3.52 6.26
CA GLY A 91 -19.89 -3.50 5.38
C GLY A 91 -19.94 -2.25 4.49
N ASN A 92 -19.64 -1.07 5.04
CA ASN A 92 -19.60 0.19 4.29
C ASN A 92 -18.45 0.21 3.27
N LEU A 93 -17.26 -0.31 3.62
CA LEU A 93 -16.15 -0.47 2.67
C LEU A 93 -16.55 -1.34 1.47
N ARG A 94 -17.24 -2.45 1.71
CA ARG A 94 -17.76 -3.32 0.63
C ARG A 94 -18.84 -2.63 -0.19
N LYS A 95 -19.81 -1.98 0.46
CA LYS A 95 -20.89 -1.24 -0.20
C LYS A 95 -20.36 -0.13 -1.11
N ASN A 96 -19.27 0.52 -0.71
CA ASN A 96 -18.60 1.58 -1.47
C ASN A 96 -17.63 1.05 -2.54
N GLY A 97 -17.54 -0.26 -2.76
CA GLY A 97 -16.70 -0.88 -3.80
C GLY A 97 -15.21 -0.89 -3.49
N ILE A 98 -14.81 -0.61 -2.24
CA ILE A 98 -13.42 -0.62 -1.80
C ILE A 98 -12.97 -2.08 -1.60
N ILE A 99 -13.78 -2.86 -0.86
CA ILE A 99 -13.61 -4.32 -0.78
C ILE A 99 -14.42 -4.95 -1.92
N LYS A 100 -13.75 -5.82 -2.69
CA LYS A 100 -14.27 -6.46 -3.89
C LYS A 100 -14.39 -7.97 -3.73
N SER A 101 -13.42 -8.61 -3.07
CA SER A 101 -13.40 -10.06 -2.89
C SER A 101 -14.05 -10.47 -1.55
N ASP A 102 -14.79 -11.58 -1.57
CA ASP A 102 -15.38 -12.14 -0.35
C ASP A 102 -14.32 -12.50 0.68
N ARG A 103 -13.18 -13.02 0.22
CA ARG A 103 -12.08 -13.40 1.11
C ARG A 103 -11.52 -12.20 1.89
N VAL A 104 -11.30 -11.06 1.22
CA VAL A 104 -10.83 -9.84 1.89
C VAL A 104 -11.89 -9.31 2.85
N TYR A 105 -13.17 -9.37 2.46
CA TYR A 105 -14.28 -9.00 3.33
C TYR A 105 -14.29 -9.82 4.63
N GLU A 106 -14.23 -11.16 4.53
CA GLU A 106 -14.23 -12.05 5.69
C GLU A 106 -13.00 -11.84 6.58
N VAL A 107 -11.80 -11.67 5.99
CA VAL A 107 -10.57 -11.43 6.75
C VAL A 107 -10.62 -10.11 7.50
N MET A 108 -11.08 -9.03 6.85
CA MET A 108 -11.22 -7.74 7.51
C MET A 108 -12.29 -7.80 8.58
N LEU A 109 -13.42 -8.48 8.34
CA LEU A 109 -14.48 -8.66 9.32
C LEU A 109 -14.01 -9.44 10.56
N ALA A 110 -13.16 -10.45 10.37
CA ALA A 110 -12.58 -11.27 11.43
C ALA A 110 -11.43 -10.60 12.21
N THR A 111 -10.97 -9.41 11.79
CA THR A 111 -9.86 -8.68 12.42
C THR A 111 -10.38 -7.38 13.03
N ASP A 112 -10.94 -7.44 14.23
CA ASP A 112 -11.62 -6.27 14.83
C ASP A 112 -10.62 -5.16 15.16
N ARG A 113 -10.81 -4.02 14.50
CA ARG A 113 -9.91 -2.85 14.57
C ARG A 113 -9.82 -2.25 15.97
N ARG A 114 -10.78 -2.51 16.87
CA ARG A 114 -10.73 -2.08 18.28
C ARG A 114 -9.51 -2.59 19.04
N HIS A 115 -8.95 -3.72 18.63
CA HIS A 115 -7.78 -4.30 19.27
C HIS A 115 -6.49 -3.54 18.90
N TYR A 116 -6.52 -2.78 17.81
CA TYR A 116 -5.35 -2.18 17.17
C TYR A 116 -5.36 -0.64 17.19
N ALA A 117 -6.52 -0.02 17.40
CA ALA A 117 -6.69 1.43 17.48
C ALA A 117 -7.36 1.81 18.81
N LYS A 118 -6.68 2.66 19.62
CA LYS A 118 -7.18 3.10 20.93
C LYS A 118 -8.36 4.08 20.82
N CYS A 119 -8.35 4.93 19.79
CA CYS A 119 -9.36 5.98 19.57
C CYS A 119 -9.98 5.82 18.18
N ASN A 120 -11.28 6.10 18.07
CA ASN A 120 -12.06 6.06 16.83
C ASN A 120 -11.76 4.82 15.94
N PRO A 121 -11.82 3.60 16.50
CA PRO A 121 -11.35 2.40 15.79
C PRO A 121 -12.10 2.15 14.48
N TYR A 122 -13.36 2.59 14.37
CA TYR A 122 -14.21 2.32 13.22
C TYR A 122 -14.36 3.52 12.27
N MET A 123 -13.57 4.57 12.45
CA MET A 123 -13.52 5.69 11.53
C MET A 123 -12.62 5.34 10.34
N ASP A 124 -13.07 5.59 9.11
CA ASP A 124 -12.27 5.34 7.91
C ASP A 124 -11.22 6.44 7.68
N SER A 125 -10.28 6.55 8.62
CA SER A 125 -9.15 7.46 8.58
C SER A 125 -7.99 6.98 9.48
N PRO A 126 -6.76 7.47 9.25
CA PRO A 126 -5.62 7.08 10.08
C PRO A 126 -5.82 7.51 11.54
N GLN A 127 -5.43 6.65 12.49
CA GLN A 127 -5.47 6.97 13.92
C GLN A 127 -4.05 6.93 14.49
N SER A 128 -3.73 7.84 15.43
CA SER A 128 -2.43 7.81 16.10
C SER A 128 -2.30 6.56 16.98
N ILE A 129 -1.13 5.92 16.92
CA ILE A 129 -0.74 4.80 17.79
C ILE A 129 0.44 5.14 18.70
N GLY A 130 0.82 6.42 18.75
CA GLY A 130 2.02 6.89 19.46
C GLY A 130 3.25 6.90 18.55
N TYR A 131 4.39 7.35 19.08
CA TYR A 131 5.70 7.27 18.41
C TYR A 131 5.76 7.92 17.01
N GLN A 132 4.96 8.97 16.79
CA GLN A 132 4.78 9.61 15.47
C GLN A 132 4.28 8.67 14.36
N ALA A 133 3.70 7.54 14.74
CA ALA A 133 3.10 6.56 13.84
C ALA A 133 1.57 6.60 13.91
N THR A 134 0.96 6.13 12.83
CA THR A 134 -0.49 5.96 12.73
C THR A 134 -0.83 4.57 12.23
N ILE A 135 -1.91 3.98 12.74
CA ILE A 135 -2.58 2.87 12.06
C ILE A 135 -3.28 3.43 10.83
N SER A 136 -2.97 2.90 9.64
CA SER A 136 -3.53 3.35 8.37
C SER A 136 -5.05 3.26 8.33
N ALA A 137 -5.67 4.07 7.48
CA ALA A 137 -7.12 4.03 7.30
C ALA A 137 -7.59 2.63 6.83
N PRO A 138 -8.76 2.14 7.29
CA PRO A 138 -9.36 0.88 6.85
C PRO A 138 -9.33 0.63 5.34
N HIS A 139 -9.67 1.62 4.51
CA HIS A 139 -9.61 1.45 3.04
C HIS A 139 -8.20 1.17 2.52
N MET A 140 -7.15 1.67 3.17
CA MET A 140 -5.77 1.38 2.77
C MET A 140 -5.40 -0.08 3.04
N HIS A 141 -5.88 -0.66 4.14
CA HIS A 141 -5.71 -2.09 4.40
C HIS A 141 -6.48 -2.93 3.39
N ALA A 142 -7.71 -2.53 3.05
CA ALA A 142 -8.48 -3.19 2.00
C ALA A 142 -7.73 -3.19 0.67
N TYR A 143 -7.17 -2.05 0.25
CA TYR A 143 -6.39 -1.99 -0.98
C TYR A 143 -5.15 -2.88 -0.94
N ALA A 144 -4.39 -2.90 0.15
CA ALA A 144 -3.23 -3.77 0.27
C ALA A 144 -3.62 -5.27 0.17
N LEU A 145 -4.71 -5.66 0.82
CA LEU A 145 -5.22 -7.04 0.79
C LEU A 145 -5.74 -7.44 -0.59
N GLU A 146 -6.45 -6.56 -1.29
CA GLU A 146 -6.95 -6.83 -2.64
C GLU A 146 -5.81 -6.89 -3.66
N LEU A 147 -4.81 -6.01 -3.55
CA LEU A 147 -3.68 -6.00 -4.49
C LEU A 147 -2.76 -7.22 -4.32
N LEU A 148 -2.62 -7.73 -3.10
CA LEU A 148 -1.82 -8.92 -2.79
C LEU A 148 -2.68 -10.20 -2.70
N HIS A 149 -3.95 -10.14 -3.11
CA HIS A 149 -4.92 -11.21 -2.90
C HIS A 149 -4.41 -12.58 -3.39
N ASP A 150 -3.82 -12.60 -4.58
CA ASP A 150 -3.38 -13.83 -5.25
C ASP A 150 -2.04 -14.35 -4.68
N GLN A 151 -1.15 -13.47 -4.23
CA GLN A 151 0.11 -13.84 -3.59
C GLN A 151 -0.11 -14.34 -2.15
N LEU A 152 -1.14 -13.83 -1.47
CA LEU A 152 -1.51 -14.24 -0.13
C LEU A 152 -2.34 -15.54 -0.15
N HIS A 153 -1.97 -16.56 -0.92
CA HIS A 153 -2.68 -17.85 -0.97
C HIS A 153 -2.49 -18.70 0.30
N ASP A 154 -3.30 -19.76 0.49
CA ASP A 154 -3.11 -20.68 1.63
C ASP A 154 -1.69 -21.28 1.59
N GLY A 155 -1.00 -21.27 2.73
CA GLY A 155 0.38 -21.71 2.86
C GLY A 155 1.45 -20.69 2.44
N ALA A 156 1.07 -19.51 1.93
CA ALA A 156 2.02 -18.49 1.53
C ALA A 156 2.78 -17.90 2.73
N LYS A 157 3.94 -17.32 2.42
CA LYS A 157 4.75 -16.56 3.36
C LYS A 157 4.73 -15.08 2.99
N ALA A 158 4.37 -14.22 3.96
CA ALA A 158 4.29 -12.79 3.76
C ALA A 158 5.19 -12.00 4.71
N LEU A 159 5.69 -10.86 4.23
CA LEU A 159 6.43 -9.88 5.02
C LEU A 159 5.65 -8.56 5.06
N ASP A 160 5.43 -8.01 6.25
CA ASP A 160 4.81 -6.72 6.49
C ASP A 160 5.83 -5.75 7.12
N VAL A 161 6.38 -4.87 6.28
CA VAL A 161 7.42 -3.90 6.65
C VAL A 161 6.79 -2.62 7.18
N GLY A 162 7.17 -2.22 8.39
CA GLY A 162 6.50 -1.15 9.12
C GLY A 162 5.17 -1.63 9.69
N SER A 163 5.20 -2.79 10.37
CA SER A 163 4.01 -3.47 10.89
C SER A 163 3.18 -2.63 11.86
N GLY A 164 3.78 -1.64 12.53
CA GLY A 164 3.09 -0.64 13.35
C GLY A 164 2.16 -1.27 14.39
N SER A 165 0.84 -1.13 14.20
CA SER A 165 -0.16 -1.70 15.11
C SER A 165 -0.26 -3.23 15.08
N GLY A 166 0.22 -3.89 14.01
CA GLY A 166 0.10 -5.33 13.76
C GLY A 166 -1.18 -5.78 13.06
N ILE A 167 -2.11 -4.86 12.75
CA ILE A 167 -3.41 -5.23 12.17
C ILE A 167 -3.30 -5.86 10.79
N LEU A 168 -2.46 -5.31 9.91
CA LEU A 168 -2.32 -5.82 8.55
C LEU A 168 -1.56 -7.14 8.54
N THR A 169 -0.57 -7.28 9.41
CA THR A 169 0.11 -8.55 9.70
C THR A 169 -0.88 -9.64 10.12
N ALA A 170 -1.84 -9.32 11.00
CA ALA A 170 -2.90 -10.25 11.40
C ALA A 170 -3.85 -10.59 10.25
N CYS A 171 -4.25 -9.59 9.45
CA CYS A 171 -5.04 -9.82 8.24
C CYS A 171 -4.32 -10.75 7.25
N PHE A 172 -3.03 -10.52 6.97
CA PHE A 172 -2.23 -11.40 6.13
C PHE A 172 -2.19 -12.81 6.69
N SER A 173 -2.03 -12.98 8.00
CA SER A 173 -2.02 -14.29 8.62
C SER A 173 -3.32 -15.04 8.34
N ARG A 174 -4.46 -14.37 8.48
CA ARG A 174 -5.79 -14.91 8.16
C ARG A 174 -5.94 -15.21 6.66
N MET A 175 -5.39 -14.37 5.78
CA MET A 175 -5.34 -14.65 4.34
C MET A 175 -4.57 -15.94 4.07
N VAL A 176 -3.31 -16.04 4.48
CA VAL A 176 -2.42 -17.17 4.15
C VAL A 176 -2.77 -18.49 4.86
N GLY A 177 -3.83 -18.49 5.68
CA GLY A 177 -4.39 -19.69 6.28
C GLY A 177 -3.49 -20.37 7.31
N ALA A 178 -3.91 -21.54 7.78
CA ALA A 178 -3.28 -22.23 8.91
C ALA A 178 -1.85 -22.73 8.62
N LYS A 179 -1.52 -22.92 7.33
CA LYS A 179 -0.21 -23.38 6.88
C LYS A 179 0.75 -22.23 6.56
N GLY A 180 0.24 -21.02 6.42
CA GLY A 180 1.03 -19.86 6.08
C GLY A 180 1.75 -19.24 7.27
N ARG A 181 2.65 -18.32 6.95
CA ARG A 181 3.53 -17.63 7.91
C ARG A 181 3.60 -16.16 7.55
N VAL A 182 3.52 -15.28 8.55
CA VAL A 182 3.64 -13.84 8.33
C VAL A 182 4.61 -13.24 9.31
N VAL A 183 5.59 -12.53 8.79
CA VAL A 183 6.54 -11.74 9.56
C VAL A 183 6.13 -10.29 9.48
N GLY A 184 5.91 -9.64 10.62
CA GLY A 184 5.82 -8.18 10.72
C GLY A 184 7.10 -7.63 11.32
N ILE A 185 7.68 -6.61 10.70
CA ILE A 185 8.90 -5.96 11.18
C ILE A 185 8.67 -4.47 11.39
N ASP A 186 9.11 -3.94 12.54
CA ASP A 186 9.12 -2.51 12.82
C ASP A 186 10.41 -2.11 13.55
N HIS A 187 10.89 -0.89 13.33
CA HIS A 187 12.14 -0.43 13.95
C HIS A 187 11.90 0.19 15.33
N ILE A 188 10.65 0.50 15.69
CA ILE A 188 10.28 1.05 16.99
C ILE A 188 9.88 -0.10 17.92
N LYS A 189 10.71 -0.39 18.93
CA LYS A 189 10.50 -1.51 19.85
C LYS A 189 9.13 -1.46 20.51
N GLU A 190 8.70 -0.29 20.95
CA GLU A 190 7.44 -0.11 21.66
C GLU A 190 6.21 -0.39 20.76
N LEU A 191 6.30 -0.12 19.45
CA LEU A 191 5.25 -0.51 18.51
C LEU A 191 5.21 -2.03 18.32
N VAL A 192 6.35 -2.70 18.29
CA VAL A 192 6.40 -4.17 18.26
C VAL A 192 5.79 -4.77 19.52
N ASP A 193 6.15 -4.25 20.70
CA ASP A 193 5.55 -4.71 21.96
C ASP A 193 4.02 -4.47 21.99
N ASP A 194 3.56 -3.29 21.55
CA ASP A 194 2.13 -2.96 21.45
C ASP A 194 1.41 -3.86 20.44
N SER A 195 2.00 -4.14 19.27
CA SER A 195 1.40 -5.00 18.24
C SER A 195 1.26 -6.46 18.69
N VAL A 196 2.26 -7.01 19.40
CA VAL A 196 2.15 -8.33 20.03
C VAL A 196 0.97 -8.37 21.01
N ASN A 197 0.81 -7.32 21.82
CA ASN A 197 -0.31 -7.21 22.75
C ASN A 197 -1.66 -7.07 22.02
N ASN A 198 -1.71 -6.34 20.89
CA ASN A 198 -2.92 -6.18 20.08
C ASN A 198 -3.34 -7.52 19.46
N VAL A 199 -2.41 -8.23 18.82
CA VAL A 199 -2.67 -9.56 18.24
C VAL A 199 -3.10 -10.55 19.32
N LYS A 200 -2.48 -10.52 20.51
CA LYS A 200 -2.89 -11.38 21.63
C LYS A 200 -4.31 -11.10 22.13
N LYS A 201 -4.78 -9.84 22.07
CA LYS A 201 -6.16 -9.47 22.43
C LYS A 201 -7.17 -9.86 21.36
N ASP A 202 -6.76 -9.86 20.10
CA ASP A 202 -7.57 -10.26 18.95
C ASP A 202 -7.68 -11.79 18.86
N ASP A 203 -6.56 -12.47 18.64
CA ASP A 203 -6.47 -13.93 18.62
C ASP A 203 -5.07 -14.42 19.07
N PRO A 204 -4.94 -14.94 20.31
CA PRO A 204 -3.66 -15.44 20.82
C PRO A 204 -3.14 -16.69 20.07
N LEU A 205 -3.98 -17.37 19.30
CA LEU A 205 -3.56 -18.51 18.47
C LEU A 205 -2.66 -18.07 17.32
N LEU A 206 -2.80 -16.83 16.81
CA LEU A 206 -1.94 -16.33 15.74
C LEU A 206 -0.46 -16.30 16.15
N LEU A 207 -0.18 -15.94 17.41
CA LEU A 207 1.17 -15.94 17.98
C LEU A 207 1.61 -17.35 18.40
N SER A 208 0.78 -18.05 19.17
CA SER A 208 1.16 -19.36 19.74
C SER A 208 1.29 -20.47 18.71
N SER A 209 0.62 -20.38 17.56
CA SER A 209 0.82 -21.29 16.42
C SER A 209 2.06 -20.96 15.58
N GLY A 210 2.72 -19.82 15.84
CA GLY A 210 3.82 -19.31 15.04
C GLY A 210 3.40 -18.86 13.64
N ARG A 211 2.11 -18.54 13.42
CA ARG A 211 1.64 -17.99 12.14
C ARG A 211 1.95 -16.51 11.98
N VAL A 212 2.10 -15.80 13.10
CA VAL A 212 2.54 -14.40 13.16
C VAL A 212 3.82 -14.32 13.97
N ASN A 213 4.85 -13.71 13.39
CA ASN A 213 6.09 -13.35 14.07
C ASN A 213 6.28 -11.83 13.97
N LEU A 214 6.37 -11.14 15.10
CA LEU A 214 6.50 -9.67 15.15
C LEU A 214 7.88 -9.33 15.71
N LEU A 215 8.69 -8.64 14.90
CA LEU A 215 10.11 -8.46 15.13
C LEU A 215 10.51 -6.99 15.17
N VAL A 216 11.46 -6.68 16.05
CA VAL A 216 12.15 -5.40 16.04
C VAL A 216 13.31 -5.46 15.04
N GLY A 217 13.34 -4.56 14.07
CA GLY A 217 14.46 -4.50 13.14
C GLY A 217 14.30 -3.45 12.04
N ASP A 218 15.37 -3.26 11.26
CA ASP A 218 15.36 -2.37 10.11
C ASP A 218 14.68 -3.03 8.91
N GLY A 219 13.42 -2.67 8.70
CA GLY A 219 12.61 -3.17 7.60
C GLY A 219 13.19 -2.98 6.19
N ARG A 220 14.15 -2.05 6.00
CA ARG A 220 14.85 -1.88 4.71
C ARG A 220 15.69 -3.09 4.33
N MET A 221 16.11 -3.86 5.32
CA MET A 221 16.88 -5.10 5.14
C MET A 221 15.99 -6.33 5.00
N GLY A 222 14.67 -6.16 5.07
CA GLY A 222 13.71 -7.27 5.15
C GLY A 222 13.96 -8.15 6.36
N HIS A 223 13.65 -9.44 6.23
CA HIS A 223 14.01 -10.46 7.22
C HIS A 223 14.47 -11.73 6.49
N PRO A 224 15.78 -11.86 6.19
CA PRO A 224 16.29 -12.91 5.32
C PRO A 224 16.22 -14.32 5.92
N GLU A 225 16.14 -14.45 7.24
CA GLU A 225 16.07 -15.75 7.92
C GLU A 225 14.79 -16.52 7.59
N GLU A 226 13.69 -15.80 7.34
CA GLU A 226 12.43 -16.39 6.89
C GLU A 226 12.19 -16.19 5.39
N ALA A 227 13.13 -15.69 4.59
CA ALA A 227 12.98 -15.62 3.14
C ALA A 227 12.94 -17.04 2.48
N PRO A 228 12.44 -17.19 1.23
CA PRO A 228 11.77 -16.18 0.39
C PRO A 228 10.31 -15.95 0.82
N TYR A 229 9.74 -14.83 0.36
CA TYR A 229 8.36 -14.41 0.59
C TYR A 229 7.55 -14.37 -0.71
N ASP A 230 6.31 -14.82 -0.66
CA ASP A 230 5.35 -14.72 -1.77
C ASP A 230 4.78 -13.30 -1.90
N ALA A 231 4.60 -12.62 -0.75
CA ALA A 231 4.08 -11.26 -0.68
C ALA A 231 4.92 -10.37 0.25
N ILE A 232 5.20 -9.14 -0.19
CA ILE A 232 5.85 -8.13 0.66
C ILE A 232 5.04 -6.84 0.62
N HIS A 233 4.60 -6.37 1.79
CA HIS A 233 3.97 -5.08 1.95
C HIS A 233 4.92 -4.13 2.67
N VAL A 234 4.91 -2.85 2.27
CA VAL A 234 5.67 -1.79 2.93
C VAL A 234 4.71 -0.66 3.30
N GLY A 235 4.38 -0.56 4.59
CA GLY A 235 3.47 0.45 5.12
C GLY A 235 4.12 1.82 5.38
N ALA A 236 5.46 1.87 5.40
CA ALA A 236 6.21 3.11 5.53
C ALA A 236 6.63 3.67 4.16
N ALA A 237 6.68 5.00 4.03
CA ALA A 237 7.24 5.61 2.85
C ALA A 237 8.75 5.35 2.78
N ALA A 238 9.17 4.50 1.85
CA ALA A 238 10.57 4.25 1.57
C ALA A 238 11.06 5.14 0.41
N PRO A 239 12.25 5.75 0.49
CA PRO A 239 12.83 6.47 -0.64
C PRO A 239 13.20 5.54 -1.80
N VAL A 240 13.40 4.24 -1.52
CA VAL A 240 13.68 3.18 -2.48
C VAL A 240 12.92 1.93 -2.02
N VAL A 241 12.24 1.24 -2.93
CA VAL A 241 11.54 -0.02 -2.64
C VAL A 241 12.57 -1.11 -2.32
N PRO A 242 12.45 -1.85 -1.19
CA PRO A 242 13.35 -2.96 -0.90
C PRO A 242 13.33 -3.98 -2.03
N GLN A 243 14.50 -4.45 -2.47
CA GLN A 243 14.56 -5.51 -3.48
C GLN A 243 14.17 -6.84 -2.83
N ALA A 244 13.26 -7.57 -3.48
CA ALA A 244 12.97 -8.95 -3.10
C ALA A 244 14.25 -9.80 -3.34
N GLY A 245 14.72 -10.45 -2.29
CA GLY A 245 15.84 -11.40 -2.32
C GLY A 245 15.39 -12.83 -2.56
#